data_AF-A0A6H9H350-F1
#
_entry.id   AF-A0A6H9H350-F1
#
_cell.length_a   1.000
_cell.length_b   1.000
_cell.length_c   1.000
_cell.angle_alpha   90.00
_cell.angle_beta   90.00
_cell.angle_gamma   90.00
#
_symmetry.space_group_name_H-M   'P 1'
#
loop_
_entity.id
_entity.type
_entity.pdbx_description
1 polymer ?
#
loop_
_entity_poly.entity_id
_entity_poly.type
_entity_poly.pdbx_seq_one_letter_code
_entity_poly.pdbx_strand_id
1 'polypeptide(L)'
;MTAINIDHANAAASLSRLIDVARSDTGQSAKVANFLLAWWNGDDWGHFDVSDIFGLDRAIGIDIATIIGYLADHPGAVYADAFGEREAMSELIGLWRARKCATT
;
A
#
# COMPACT_ATOMS: atom_id res chain seq x y z
N MET A 1 12.37 8.11 19.62
CA MET A 1 11.65 7.45 18.51
C MET A 1 10.31 7.01 19.03
N THR A 2 9.21 7.35 18.34
CA THR A 2 7.87 6.85 18.67
C THR A 2 7.76 5.41 18.16
N ALA A 3 7.23 4.51 18.98
CA ALA A 3 6.95 3.14 18.56
C ALA A 3 5.92 3.15 17.41
N ILE A 4 6.09 2.25 16.44
CA ILE A 4 5.08 2.01 15.41
C ILE A 4 4.05 1.06 16.04
N ASN A 5 2.80 1.51 16.15
CA ASN A 5 1.72 0.65 16.63
C ASN A 5 1.18 -0.17 15.46
N ILE A 6 1.29 -1.50 15.57
CA ILE A 6 0.94 -2.46 14.53
C ILE A 6 -0.36 -3.21 14.84
N ASP A 7 -1.18 -2.73 15.79
CA ASP A 7 -2.49 -3.35 16.04
C ASP A 7 -3.45 -3.20 14.84
N HIS A 8 -4.52 -4.01 14.83
CA HIS A 8 -5.50 -4.01 13.74
C HIS A 8 -6.10 -2.62 13.45
N ALA A 9 -6.36 -1.81 14.47
CA ALA A 9 -6.96 -0.49 14.27
C ALA A 9 -5.99 0.46 13.57
N ASN A 10 -4.71 0.42 13.94
CA ASN A 10 -3.66 1.22 13.31
C ASN A 10 -3.35 0.71 11.90
N ALA A 11 -3.36 -0.60 11.67
CA ALA A 11 -3.23 -1.17 10.34
C ALA A 11 -4.38 -0.73 9.43
N ALA A 12 -5.63 -0.84 9.88
CA ALA A 12 -6.80 -0.40 9.12
C ALA A 12 -6.74 1.09 8.77
N ALA A 13 -6.41 1.94 9.74
CA ALA A 13 -6.30 3.39 9.53
C ALA A 13 -5.15 3.73 8.57
N SER A 14 -4.03 3.02 8.65
CA SER A 14 -2.88 3.21 7.74
C SER A 14 -3.23 2.79 6.31
N LEU A 15 -3.91 1.66 6.15
CA LEU A 15 -4.36 1.19 4.85
C LEU A 15 -5.28 2.21 4.16
N SER A 16 -6.28 2.72 4.88
CA SER A 16 -7.20 3.75 4.36
C SER A 16 -6.45 4.99 3.87
N ARG A 17 -5.49 5.50 4.66
CA ARG A 17 -4.65 6.65 4.24
C ARG A 17 -3.80 6.34 3.01
N LEU A 18 -3.20 5.15 2.93
CA LEU A 18 -2.38 4.75 1.79
C LEU A 18 -3.23 4.64 0.51
N ILE A 19 -4.46 4.14 0.60
CA ILE A 19 -5.41 4.08 -0.51
C ILE A 19 -5.70 5.50 -1.04
N ASP A 20 -5.98 6.45 -0.14
CA ASP A 20 -6.23 7.84 -0.53
C ASP A 20 -5.01 8.48 -1.21
N VAL A 21 -3.80 8.21 -0.71
CA VAL A 21 -2.55 8.67 -1.35
C VAL A 21 -2.36 8.04 -2.73
N ALA A 22 -2.66 6.75 -2.89
CA ALA A 22 -2.50 6.02 -4.14
C ALA A 22 -3.49 6.45 -5.24
N ARG A 23 -4.63 7.02 -4.86
CA ARG A 23 -5.62 7.61 -5.80
C ARG A 23 -5.15 8.93 -6.41
N SER A 24 -4.18 9.60 -5.79
CA SER A 24 -3.63 10.86 -6.28
C SER A 24 -2.68 10.66 -7.48
N ASP A 25 -2.08 11.74 -7.97
CA ASP A 25 -1.20 11.73 -9.15
C ASP A 25 0.14 12.40 -8.85
N THR A 26 0.88 11.83 -7.90
CA THR A 26 2.23 12.29 -7.52
C THR A 26 3.24 11.14 -7.62
N GLY A 27 4.53 11.47 -7.59
CA GLY A 27 5.58 10.45 -7.48
C GLY A 27 5.46 9.58 -6.23
N GLN A 28 4.94 10.12 -5.13
CA GLN A 28 4.66 9.36 -3.92
C GLN A 28 3.44 8.43 -4.10
N SER A 29 2.40 8.90 -4.79
CA SER A 29 1.22 8.09 -5.14
C SER A 29 1.60 6.85 -5.94
N ALA A 30 2.52 6.99 -6.90
CA ALA A 30 3.01 5.86 -7.69
C ALA A 30 3.72 4.80 -6.83
N LYS A 31 4.53 5.24 -5.87
CA LYS A 31 5.23 4.33 -4.95
C LYS A 31 4.29 3.64 -3.98
N VAL A 32 3.32 4.37 -3.43
CA VAL A 32 2.29 3.79 -2.54
C VAL A 32 1.41 2.80 -3.30
N ALA A 33 1.01 3.15 -4.53
CA ALA A 33 0.28 2.22 -5.40
C ALA A 33 1.10 0.97 -5.71
N ASN A 34 2.40 1.10 -6.00
CA ASN A 34 3.28 -0.04 -6.23
C ASN A 34 3.29 -0.98 -5.01
N PHE A 35 3.42 -0.44 -3.80
CA PHE A 35 3.33 -1.21 -2.56
C PHE A 35 2.00 -1.96 -2.42
N LEU A 36 0.88 -1.24 -2.51
CA LEU A 36 -0.46 -1.83 -2.33
C LEU A 36 -0.76 -2.91 -3.38
N LEU A 37 -0.41 -2.67 -4.63
CA LEU A 37 -0.68 -3.60 -5.73
C LEU A 37 0.25 -4.81 -5.71
N ALA A 38 1.53 -4.64 -5.37
CA ALA A 38 2.46 -5.75 -5.17
C ALA A 38 2.03 -6.65 -3.99
N TRP A 39 1.51 -6.06 -2.91
CA TRP A 39 0.97 -6.83 -1.78
C TRP A 39 -0.32 -7.58 -2.18
N TRP A 40 -1.21 -6.95 -2.95
CA TRP A 40 -2.50 -7.54 -3.34
C TRP A 40 -2.40 -8.62 -4.42
N ASN A 41 -1.53 -8.44 -5.41
CA ASN A 41 -1.35 -9.39 -6.50
C ASN A 41 0.05 -9.23 -7.12
N GLY A 42 1.06 -9.74 -6.40
CA GLY A 42 2.46 -9.64 -6.78
C GLY A 42 2.81 -10.32 -8.12
N ASP A 43 2.09 -11.37 -8.51
CA ASP A 43 2.33 -12.06 -9.79
C ASP A 43 2.01 -11.16 -11.00
N ASP A 44 0.95 -10.34 -10.91
CA ASP A 44 0.55 -9.43 -11.99
C ASP A 44 1.19 -8.04 -11.88
N TRP A 45 1.56 -7.60 -10.67
CA TRP A 45 2.02 -6.23 -10.41
C TRP A 45 3.50 -6.11 -10.06
N GLY A 46 4.16 -7.24 -9.83
CA GLY A 46 5.57 -7.31 -9.48
C GLY A 46 5.82 -7.06 -8.00
N HIS A 47 6.92 -6.39 -7.70
CA HIS A 47 7.46 -6.28 -6.35
C HIS A 47 7.55 -4.81 -5.91
N PHE A 48 7.50 -4.61 -4.60
CA PHE A 48 7.81 -3.32 -3.99
C PHE A 48 9.30 -3.22 -3.67
N ASP A 49 9.97 -2.18 -4.16
CA ASP A 49 11.38 -1.92 -3.85
C ASP A 49 11.48 -1.20 -2.49
N VAL A 50 12.24 -1.76 -1.54
CA VAL A 50 12.43 -1.15 -0.21
C VAL A 50 13.00 0.28 -0.32
N SER A 51 13.78 0.57 -1.36
CA SER A 51 14.32 1.90 -1.61
C SER A 51 13.26 2.94 -1.99
N ASP A 52 12.05 2.53 -2.39
CA ASP A 52 10.95 3.46 -2.66
C ASP A 52 10.61 4.29 -1.42
N ILE A 53 10.77 3.72 -0.22
CA ILE A 53 10.54 4.37 1.08
C ILE A 53 11.36 5.66 1.23
N PHE A 54 12.56 5.73 0.65
CA PHE A 54 13.43 6.91 0.77
C PHE A 54 12.87 8.16 0.09
N GLY A 55 11.95 8.00 -0.85
CA GLY A 55 11.28 9.13 -1.51
C GLY A 55 9.84 9.36 -1.06
N LEU A 56 9.45 8.80 0.08
CA LEU A 56 8.14 9.02 0.69
C LEU A 56 8.26 10.02 1.85
N ASP A 57 7.19 10.78 2.05
CA ASP A 57 7.05 11.54 3.29
C ASP A 57 7.06 10.59 4.49
N ARG A 58 7.65 11.04 5.59
CA ARG A 58 7.83 10.22 6.80
C ARG A 58 6.53 9.57 7.28
N ALA A 59 5.40 10.28 7.20
CA ALA A 59 4.10 9.75 7.61
C ALA A 59 3.66 8.56 6.73
N ILE A 60 3.82 8.67 5.41
CA ILE A 60 3.50 7.59 4.46
C ILE A 60 4.42 6.38 4.69
N GLY A 61 5.72 6.62 4.91
CA GLY A 61 6.66 5.55 5.24
C GLY A 61 6.29 4.81 6.53
N ILE A 62 5.78 5.51 7.55
CA ILE A 62 5.28 4.89 8.78
C ILE A 62 4.01 4.08 8.53
N ASP A 63 3.11 4.56 7.67
CA ASP A 63 1.89 3.82 7.32
C ASP A 63 2.23 2.50 6.61
N ILE A 64 3.18 2.51 5.66
CA ILE A 64 3.69 1.28 5.02
C ILE A 64 4.32 0.35 6.07
N ALA A 65 5.18 0.88 6.94
CA ALA A 65 5.82 0.09 7.98
C ALA A 65 4.82 -0.51 8.99
N THR A 66 3.70 0.19 9.24
CA THR A 66 2.61 -0.29 10.08
C THR A 66 1.94 -1.51 9.46
N ILE A 67 1.66 -1.48 8.15
CA ILE A 67 1.11 -2.63 7.43
C ILE A 67 2.10 -3.80 7.44
N ILE A 68 3.37 -3.57 7.08
CA ILE A 68 4.39 -4.64 7.05
C ILE A 68 4.55 -5.26 8.46
N GLY A 69 4.60 -4.43 9.50
CA GLY A 69 4.67 -4.89 10.88
C GLY A 69 3.46 -5.72 11.29
N TYR A 70 2.25 -5.27 10.95
CA TYR A 70 1.02 -6.04 11.17
C TYR A 70 1.10 -7.39 10.46
N LEU A 71 1.47 -7.42 9.18
CA LEU A 71 1.59 -8.67 8.41
C LEU A 71 2.61 -9.64 9.03
N ALA A 72 3.74 -9.13 9.51
CA ALA A 72 4.78 -9.95 10.15
C ALA A 72 4.32 -10.57 11.48
N ASP A 73 3.39 -9.92 12.18
CA ASP A 73 2.82 -10.41 13.46
C ASP A 73 1.73 -11.48 13.25
N HIS A 74 1.27 -11.69 12.02
CA HIS A 74 0.20 -12.64 11.71
C HIS A 74 0.73 -13.96 11.13
N PRO A 75 0.21 -15.12 11.57
CA PRO A 75 0.73 -16.43 11.16
C PRO A 75 0.38 -16.86 9.73
N GLY A 76 -0.35 -16.02 8.98
CA GLY A 76 -0.83 -16.34 7.64
C GLY A 76 -0.97 -15.10 6.77
N ALA A 77 -1.23 -15.31 5.48
CA ALA A 77 -1.42 -14.22 4.54
C ALA A 77 -2.69 -13.44 4.88
N VAL A 78 -2.52 -12.17 5.22
CA VAL A 78 -3.61 -11.19 5.36
C VAL A 78 -3.51 -10.21 4.20
N TYR A 79 -4.65 -9.94 3.57
CA TYR A 79 -4.78 -9.00 2.45
C TYR A 79 -5.75 -7.87 2.79
N ALA A 80 -5.79 -6.85 1.93
CA ALA A 80 -6.61 -5.66 2.12
C ALA A 80 -8.12 -5.96 2.29
N ASP A 81 -8.62 -7.07 1.76
CA ASP A 81 -10.03 -7.46 1.90
C ASP A 81 -10.40 -7.90 3.31
N ALA A 82 -9.44 -8.37 4.11
CA ALA A 82 -9.65 -8.61 5.54
C ALA A 82 -9.99 -7.31 6.30
N PHE A 83 -9.64 -6.15 5.74
CA PHE A 83 -9.97 -4.83 6.26
C PHE A 83 -11.21 -4.20 5.60
N GLY A 84 -11.87 -4.91 4.66
CA GLY A 84 -13.01 -4.40 3.89
C GLY A 84 -12.63 -3.61 2.64
N GLU A 85 -11.34 -3.51 2.28
CA GLU A 85 -10.85 -2.63 1.21
C GLU A 85 -10.74 -3.30 -0.17
N ARG A 86 -11.49 -4.40 -0.39
CA ARG A 86 -11.48 -5.15 -1.66
C ARG A 86 -11.87 -4.28 -2.87
N GLU A 87 -12.91 -3.46 -2.71
CA GLU A 87 -13.38 -2.58 -3.78
C GLU A 87 -12.34 -1.50 -4.09
N ALA A 88 -11.78 -0.86 -3.07
CA ALA A 88 -10.72 0.13 -3.23
C ALA A 88 -9.49 -0.44 -3.96
N MET A 89 -9.07 -1.66 -3.63
CA MET A 89 -7.98 -2.32 -4.36
C MET A 89 -8.33 -2.58 -5.83
N SER A 90 -9.56 -2.98 -6.11
CA SER A 90 -10.04 -3.20 -7.49
C SER A 90 -10.05 -1.91 -8.31
N GLU A 91 -10.46 -0.79 -7.69
CA GLU A 91 -10.39 0.54 -8.29
C GLU A 91 -8.94 0.97 -8.59
N LEU A 92 -8.02 0.77 -7.64
CA LEU A 92 -6.60 1.07 -7.83
C LEU A 92 -5.99 0.27 -8.98
N ILE A 93 -6.32 -1.01 -9.12
CA ILE A 93 -5.92 -1.83 -10.28
C ILE A 93 -6.37 -1.16 -11.59
N GLY A 94 -7.64 -0.75 -11.67
CA GLY A 94 -8.19 -0.08 -12.86
C GLY A 94 -7.46 1.22 -13.18
N LEU A 95 -7.29 2.08 -12.18
CA LEU A 95 -6.60 3.37 -12.29
C LEU A 95 -5.17 3.21 -12.82
N TRP A 96 -4.39 2.33 -12.19
CA TRP A 96 -2.96 2.19 -12.49
C TRP A 96 -2.70 1.39 -13.77
N ARG A 97 -3.61 0.50 -14.19
CA ARG A 97 -3.55 -0.12 -15.52
C ARG A 97 -3.73 0.92 -16.62
N ALA A 98 -4.73 1.81 -16.48
CA ALA A 98 -4.98 2.87 -17.44
C ALA A 98 -3.75 3.79 -17.58
N ARG A 99 -3.11 4.15 -16.47
CA ARG A 99 -1.87 4.98 -16.47
C ARG A 99 -0.69 4.29 -17.14
N LYS A 100 -0.45 3.00 -16.86
CA LYS A 100 0.61 2.22 -17.52
C LYS A 100 0.42 2.20 -19.05
N CYS A 101 -0.81 1.97 -19.53
CA CYS A 101 -1.10 2.01 -20.96
C CYS A 101 -0.90 3.40 -21.58
N ALA A 102 -1.23 4.49 -20.88
CA ALA A 102 -1.07 5.85 -21.41
C ALA A 102 0.38 6.33 -21.53
N THR A 103 1.33 5.64 -20.90
CA THR A 103 2.76 6.01 -20.87
C THR A 103 3.60 5.17 -21.86
N THR A 104 2.95 4.30 -22.64
CA THR A 104 3.58 3.44 -23.66
C THR A 104 3.28 3.97 -25.06
#